data_AF-A0A7S0KUQ1-F1
#
_entry.id   AF-A0A7S0KUQ1-F1
#
_cell.length_a   1.000
_cell.length_b   1.000
_cell.length_c   1.000
_cell.angle_alpha   90.00
_cell.angle_beta   90.00
_cell.angle_gamma   90.00
#
_symmetry.space_group_name_H-M   'P 1'
#
loop_
_entity.id
_entity.type
_entity.pdbx_description
1 polymer ?
#
loop_
_entity_poly.entity_id
_entity_poly.type
_entity_poly.pdbx_seq_one_letter_code
_entity_poly.pdbx_strand_id
1 'polypeptide(L)'
;SLAETEADDAFSPVRGVVTCLEPHPSANVRRQLRERCLALAGHRGSEEQVSFSCAPYRVCPLGAHIDHQGGTVAGFALNMGICIAYIPSPEDDRGEIKLAATRDGEGEGEPSTFEMHVTDDPEPTDDWTAFVRGVVHVVRGWASEKGARCDAGFTGVISGCPGGLEGG
;
A
#
# COMPACT_ATOMS: atom_id res chain seq x y z
N SER A 1 -57.41 -3.96 -28.88
CA SER A 1 -56.92 -3.77 -27.50
C SER A 1 -57.44 -4.97 -26.73
N LEU A 2 -56.62 -5.95 -26.34
CA LEU A 2 -55.36 -5.84 -25.62
C LEU A 2 -54.33 -6.84 -26.19
N ALA A 3 -53.08 -6.40 -26.30
CA ALA A 3 -51.95 -7.24 -26.65
C ALA A 3 -51.48 -8.00 -25.41
N GLU A 4 -51.38 -9.33 -25.52
CA GLU A 4 -50.64 -10.15 -24.57
C GLU A 4 -49.15 -9.86 -24.78
N THR A 5 -48.50 -9.35 -23.73
CA THR A 5 -47.07 -9.04 -23.74
C THR A 5 -46.37 -10.30 -23.23
N GLU A 6 -45.68 -11.02 -24.12
CA GLU A 6 -44.75 -12.08 -23.70
C GLU A 6 -43.63 -11.43 -22.88
N ALA A 7 -43.56 -11.80 -21.61
CA ALA A 7 -42.40 -11.54 -20.77
C ALA A 7 -41.32 -12.56 -21.15
N ASP A 8 -40.35 -12.10 -21.94
CA ASP A 8 -39.11 -12.82 -22.22
C ASP A 8 -38.21 -12.76 -20.98
N ASP A 9 -38.51 -13.62 -20.01
CA ASP A 9 -37.77 -13.75 -18.75
C ASP A 9 -36.63 -14.77 -18.94
N ALA A 10 -35.63 -14.36 -19.72
CA ALA A 10 -34.37 -15.09 -19.86
C ALA A 10 -33.26 -14.40 -19.06
N PHE A 11 -33.36 -14.46 -17.73
CA PHE A 11 -32.21 -14.24 -16.86
C PHE A 11 -31.20 -15.36 -17.11
N SER A 12 -30.25 -15.12 -18.02
CA SER A 12 -29.06 -15.95 -18.17
C SER A 12 -28.13 -15.65 -17.00
N PRO A 13 -27.90 -16.58 -16.05
CA PRO A 13 -26.88 -16.38 -15.05
C PRO A 13 -25.55 -16.48 -15.80
N VAL A 14 -24.91 -15.33 -16.04
CA VAL A 14 -23.48 -15.33 -16.33
C VAL A 14 -22.84 -15.99 -15.13
N ARG A 15 -22.50 -17.28 -15.25
CA ARG A 15 -21.61 -17.99 -14.35
C ARG A 15 -20.26 -17.29 -14.49
N GLY A 16 -20.11 -16.16 -13.82
CA GLY A 16 -18.83 -15.54 -13.57
C GLY A 16 -18.02 -16.59 -12.83
N VAL A 17 -17.07 -17.19 -13.52
CA VAL A 17 -16.04 -18.00 -12.87
C VAL A 17 -15.37 -17.04 -11.91
N VAL A 18 -15.52 -17.27 -10.61
CA VAL A 18 -14.66 -16.64 -9.61
C VAL A 18 -13.28 -17.22 -9.90
N THR A 19 -12.48 -16.49 -10.68
CA THR A 19 -11.08 -16.80 -10.88
C THR A 19 -10.39 -16.68 -9.53
N CYS A 20 -9.50 -17.63 -9.23
CA CYS A 20 -8.63 -17.48 -8.07
C CYS A 20 -7.86 -16.17 -8.24
N LEU A 21 -8.07 -15.23 -7.33
CA LEU A 21 -7.34 -13.97 -7.32
C LEU A 21 -5.84 -14.30 -7.31
N GLU A 22 -5.06 -13.68 -8.20
CA GLU A 22 -3.60 -13.86 -8.19
C GLU A 22 -3.02 -13.44 -6.83
N PRO A 23 -1.94 -14.08 -6.33
CA PRO A 23 -1.34 -13.69 -5.06
C PRO A 23 -0.96 -12.21 -5.03
N HIS A 24 -1.39 -11.49 -4.01
CA HIS A 24 -1.03 -10.09 -3.83
C HIS A 24 0.35 -9.91 -3.15
N PRO A 25 1.21 -8.99 -3.63
CA PRO A 25 1.13 -8.32 -4.93
C PRO A 25 1.59 -9.28 -6.04
N SER A 26 1.00 -9.12 -7.24
CA SER A 26 1.40 -9.92 -8.40
C SER A 26 2.87 -9.70 -8.77
N ALA A 27 3.45 -10.64 -9.52
CA ALA A 27 4.85 -10.54 -9.96
C ALA A 27 5.10 -9.26 -10.80
N ASN A 28 4.11 -8.84 -11.59
CA ASN A 28 4.19 -7.61 -12.38
C ASN A 28 4.23 -6.36 -11.49
N VAL A 29 3.38 -6.29 -10.47
CA VAL A 29 3.39 -5.18 -9.49
C VAL A 29 4.73 -5.11 -8.77
N ARG A 30 5.26 -6.25 -8.29
CA ARG A 30 6.59 -6.29 -7.66
C ARG A 30 7.70 -5.78 -8.57
N ARG A 31 7.66 -6.16 -9.86
CA ARG A 31 8.61 -5.68 -10.87
C ARG A 31 8.51 -4.17 -11.06
N GLN A 32 7.32 -3.63 -11.29
CA GLN A 32 7.12 -2.20 -11.51
C GLN A 32 7.53 -1.36 -10.29
N LEU A 33 7.18 -1.81 -9.08
CA LEU A 33 7.60 -1.16 -7.84
C LEU A 33 9.13 -1.17 -7.69
N ARG A 34 9.80 -2.27 -8.04
CA ARG A 34 11.27 -2.35 -8.04
C ARG A 34 11.89 -1.32 -8.98
N GLU A 35 11.45 -1.32 -10.23
CA GLU A 35 11.95 -0.41 -11.27
C GLU A 35 11.79 1.06 -10.85
N ARG A 36 10.61 1.42 -10.33
CA ARG A 36 10.35 2.77 -9.83
C ARG A 36 11.18 3.13 -8.60
N CYS A 37 11.39 2.18 -7.68
CA CYS A 37 12.24 2.41 -6.50
C CYS A 37 13.69 2.70 -6.90
N LEU A 38 14.24 1.93 -7.83
CA LEU A 38 15.61 2.13 -8.34
C LEU A 38 15.73 3.46 -9.10
N ALA A 39 14.71 3.81 -9.90
CA ALA A 39 14.66 5.09 -10.59
C ALA A 39 14.63 6.27 -9.60
N LEU A 40 13.80 6.18 -8.55
CA LEU A 40 13.71 7.21 -7.51
C LEU A 40 15.02 7.36 -6.72
N ALA A 41 15.73 6.26 -6.48
CA ALA A 41 17.04 6.24 -5.84
C ALA A 41 18.18 6.71 -6.77
N GLY A 42 17.87 7.21 -7.97
CA GLY A 42 18.86 7.65 -8.94
C GLY A 42 19.81 6.53 -9.40
N HIS A 43 19.34 5.28 -9.38
CA HIS A 43 20.11 4.07 -9.67
C HIS A 43 21.36 3.89 -8.77
N ARG A 44 21.36 4.45 -7.56
CA ARG A 44 22.45 4.28 -6.56
C ARG A 44 22.36 2.98 -5.75
N GLY A 45 21.69 1.96 -6.28
CA GLY A 45 21.52 0.64 -5.66
C GLY A 45 21.23 -0.45 -6.68
N SER A 46 21.26 -1.70 -6.24
CA SER A 46 20.99 -2.87 -7.08
C SER A 46 19.61 -3.49 -6.79
N GLU A 47 19.13 -4.32 -7.71
CA GLU A 47 17.84 -5.00 -7.56
C GLU A 47 17.76 -5.87 -6.29
N GLU A 48 18.89 -6.44 -5.87
CA GLU A 48 18.99 -7.30 -4.69
C GLU A 48 18.85 -6.53 -3.37
N GLN A 49 19.09 -5.21 -3.39
CA GLN A 49 18.95 -4.36 -2.21
C GLN A 49 17.49 -3.88 -2.01
N VAL A 50 16.63 -4.03 -3.02
CA VAL A 50 15.23 -3.60 -2.94
C VAL A 50 14.44 -4.57 -2.08
N SER A 51 13.96 -4.07 -0.95
CA SER A 51 13.09 -4.77 -0.02
C SER A 51 11.62 -4.44 -0.29
N PHE A 52 10.73 -5.37 0.08
CA PHE A 52 9.29 -5.22 -0.07
C PHE A 52 8.58 -5.41 1.25
N SER A 53 7.59 -4.57 1.53
CA SER A 53 6.60 -4.78 2.60
C SER A 53 5.21 -4.54 2.04
N CYS A 54 4.24 -5.37 2.43
CA CYS A 54 2.87 -5.24 1.97
C CYS A 54 1.91 -5.43 3.14
N ALA A 55 0.90 -4.55 3.21
CA ALA A 55 -0.17 -4.60 4.19
C ALA A 55 -1.50 -4.77 3.45
N PRO A 56 -2.26 -5.87 3.70
CA PRO A 56 -3.54 -6.08 3.06
C PRO A 56 -4.59 -5.08 3.58
N TYR A 57 -5.51 -4.69 2.72
CA TYR A 57 -6.76 -4.08 3.15
C TYR A 57 -7.60 -5.09 3.95
N ARG A 58 -8.59 -4.59 4.67
CA ARG A 58 -9.52 -5.43 5.44
C ARG A 58 -10.96 -5.03 5.23
N VAL A 59 -11.85 -5.97 5.43
CA VAL A 59 -13.29 -5.73 5.63
C VAL A 59 -13.72 -6.39 6.93
N CYS A 60 -14.67 -5.78 7.64
CA CYS A 60 -15.28 -6.33 8.85
C CYS A 60 -16.80 -6.43 8.67
N PRO A 61 -17.34 -7.56 8.15
CA PRO A 61 -18.77 -7.68 7.89
C PRO A 61 -19.64 -7.61 9.15
N LEU A 62 -19.09 -7.95 10.32
CA LEU A 62 -19.79 -7.91 11.61
C LEU A 62 -18.99 -7.10 12.63
N GLY A 63 -19.72 -6.34 13.46
CA GLY A 63 -19.13 -5.50 14.50
C GLY A 63 -18.72 -4.10 14.03
N ALA A 64 -19.52 -3.46 13.18
CA ALA A 64 -19.28 -2.07 12.82
C ALA A 64 -19.41 -1.16 14.07
N HIS A 65 -18.47 -0.21 14.22
CA HIS A 65 -18.46 0.82 15.27
C HIS A 65 -18.40 0.34 16.74
N ILE A 66 -18.11 -0.94 16.99
CA ILE A 66 -17.95 -1.45 18.37
C ILE A 66 -16.48 -1.61 18.76
N ASP A 67 -15.55 -1.53 17.82
CA ASP A 67 -14.11 -1.66 18.05
C ASP A 67 -13.58 -0.59 19.00
N HIS A 68 -14.00 0.67 18.83
CA HIS A 68 -13.62 1.77 19.72
C HIS A 68 -14.33 1.74 21.10
N GLN A 69 -15.21 0.77 21.33
CA GLN A 69 -15.86 0.49 22.62
C GLN A 69 -15.33 -0.79 23.28
N GLY A 70 -14.27 -1.39 22.72
CA GLY A 70 -13.72 -2.67 23.19
C GLY A 70 -14.51 -3.90 22.74
N GLY A 71 -15.45 -3.75 21.81
CA GLY A 71 -16.20 -4.85 21.20
C GLY A 71 -15.37 -5.65 20.21
N THR A 72 -15.73 -6.93 20.02
CA THR A 72 -15.07 -7.82 19.06
C THR A 72 -15.65 -7.66 17.66
N VAL A 73 -14.78 -7.52 16.65
CA VAL A 73 -15.17 -7.41 15.23
C VAL A 73 -14.75 -8.65 14.46
N ALA A 74 -15.52 -9.03 13.43
CA ALA A 74 -15.16 -10.13 12.54
C ALA A 74 -14.51 -9.57 11.27
N GLY A 75 -13.19 -9.40 11.30
CA GLY A 75 -12.42 -8.87 10.17
C GLY A 75 -11.69 -9.96 9.38
N PHE A 76 -11.52 -9.75 8.07
CA PHE A 76 -10.60 -10.55 7.25
C PHE A 76 -9.79 -9.67 6.28
N ALA A 77 -8.59 -10.16 5.95
CA ALA A 77 -7.69 -9.52 5.00
C ALA A 77 -8.15 -9.76 3.56
N LEU A 78 -8.13 -8.72 2.75
CA LEU A 78 -8.38 -8.80 1.32
C LEU A 78 -7.10 -9.19 0.59
N ASN A 79 -7.23 -9.83 -0.57
CA ASN A 79 -6.12 -10.08 -1.48
C ASN A 79 -5.80 -8.84 -2.34
N MET A 80 -5.73 -7.68 -1.68
CA MET A 80 -5.40 -6.36 -2.22
C MET A 80 -4.96 -5.48 -1.05
N GLY A 81 -4.12 -4.49 -1.30
CA GLY A 81 -3.56 -3.69 -0.22
C GLY A 81 -2.59 -2.62 -0.67
N ILE A 82 -1.74 -2.20 0.27
CA ILE A 82 -0.64 -1.27 0.01
C ILE A 82 0.65 -2.08 -0.01
N CYS A 83 1.50 -1.81 -1.00
CA CYS A 83 2.86 -2.32 -1.05
C CYS A 83 3.87 -1.18 -1.14
N ILE A 84 4.99 -1.36 -0.46
CA ILE A 84 6.15 -0.49 -0.55
C ILE A 84 7.35 -1.29 -1.05
N ALA A 85 8.05 -0.77 -2.06
CA ALA A 85 9.40 -1.16 -2.41
C ALA A 85 10.37 -0.09 -1.92
N TYR A 86 11.45 -0.48 -1.24
CA TYR A 86 12.37 0.49 -0.65
C TYR A 86 13.80 -0.04 -0.57
N ILE A 87 14.75 0.88 -0.52
CA ILE A 87 16.18 0.66 -0.30
C ILE A 87 16.65 1.58 0.84
N PRO A 88 17.54 1.12 1.75
CA PRO A 88 18.16 2.01 2.74
C PRO A 88 18.83 3.20 2.06
N SER A 89 18.73 4.38 2.67
CA SER A 89 19.42 5.56 2.15
C SER A 89 20.94 5.36 2.23
N PRO A 90 21.71 5.89 1.25
CA PRO A 90 23.16 5.83 1.29
C PRO A 90 23.73 6.41 2.59
N GLU A 91 24.94 6.00 2.98
CA GLU A 91 25.59 6.51 4.19
C GLU A 91 25.80 8.03 4.16
N ASP A 92 26.01 8.62 2.98
CA ASP A 92 26.17 10.06 2.80
C ASP A 92 24.86 10.84 3.08
N ASP A 93 23.70 10.18 2.95
CA ASP A 93 22.35 10.72 3.16
C ASP A 93 21.63 10.02 4.32
N ARG A 94 22.39 9.63 5.35
CA ARG A 94 21.89 8.86 6.49
C ARG A 94 20.71 9.58 7.17
N GLY A 95 19.63 8.82 7.35
CA GLY A 95 18.42 9.33 7.96
C GLY A 95 17.55 10.16 7.02
N GLU A 96 17.83 10.23 5.72
CA GLU A 96 16.88 10.77 4.74
C GLU A 96 15.82 9.73 4.38
N ILE A 97 14.54 10.10 4.46
CA ILE A 97 13.42 9.33 3.90
C ILE A 97 12.95 10.05 2.65
N LYS A 98 12.96 9.33 1.52
CA LYS A 98 12.40 9.78 0.25
C LYS A 98 11.34 8.80 -0.22
N LEU A 99 10.13 9.27 -0.42
CA LEU A 99 9.00 8.44 -0.80
C LEU A 99 8.26 9.02 -1.99
N ALA A 100 7.86 8.14 -2.91
CA ALA A 100 6.90 8.47 -3.96
C ALA A 100 5.66 7.60 -3.82
N ALA A 101 4.49 8.22 -3.82
CA ALA A 101 3.20 7.52 -3.87
C ALA A 101 2.71 7.42 -5.31
N THR A 102 2.25 6.24 -5.71
CA THR A 102 1.76 5.94 -7.05
C THR A 102 0.47 5.12 -6.97
N ARG A 103 -0.32 5.12 -8.05
CA ARG A 103 -1.50 4.27 -8.18
C ARG A 103 -1.30 3.32 -9.36
N ASP A 104 -1.58 2.04 -9.16
CA ASP A 104 -1.59 1.07 -10.25
C ASP A 104 -2.85 1.29 -11.12
N GLY A 105 -2.71 1.26 -12.46
CA GLY A 105 -3.84 1.11 -13.39
C GLY A 105 -4.52 2.39 -13.91
N GLU A 106 -4.27 3.58 -13.36
CA GLU A 106 -4.82 4.84 -13.89
C GLU A 106 -3.69 5.78 -14.31
N GLY A 107 -3.76 6.25 -15.56
CA GLY A 107 -2.68 6.96 -16.25
C GLY A 107 -2.20 8.23 -15.55
N GLU A 108 -0.91 8.50 -15.74
CA GLU A 108 -0.30 9.84 -15.86
C GLU A 108 -0.61 10.87 -14.75
N GLY A 109 -0.92 10.44 -13.53
CA GLY A 109 -0.78 11.30 -12.37
C GLY A 109 0.69 11.45 -11.98
N GLU A 110 1.17 12.68 -11.82
CA GLU A 110 2.50 12.92 -11.26
C GLU A 110 2.60 12.25 -9.87
N PRO A 111 3.63 11.43 -9.61
CA PRO A 111 3.78 10.79 -8.31
C PRO A 111 3.92 11.86 -7.23
N SER A 112 3.12 11.75 -6.17
CA SER A 112 3.30 12.61 -5.01
C SER A 112 4.59 12.20 -4.30
N THR A 113 5.54 13.13 -4.20
CA THR A 113 6.82 12.89 -3.56
C THR A 113 6.87 13.52 -2.18
N PHE A 114 7.61 12.86 -1.29
CA PHE A 114 7.80 13.24 0.09
C PHE A 114 9.25 13.03 0.49
N GLU A 115 9.88 14.06 1.06
CA GLU A 115 11.23 13.99 1.59
C GLU A 115 11.22 14.50 3.03
N MET A 116 11.84 13.75 3.94
CA MET A 116 12.05 14.17 5.33
C MET A 116 13.35 13.60 5.87
N HIS A 117 13.94 14.25 6.86
CA HIS A 117 14.90 13.56 7.72
C HIS A 117 14.18 12.84 8.86
N VAL A 118 14.76 11.72 9.29
CA VAL A 118 14.30 10.96 10.43
C VAL A 118 14.58 11.79 11.71
N THR A 119 13.51 12.27 12.34
CA THR A 119 13.55 13.04 13.59
C THR A 119 12.67 12.39 14.67
N ASP A 120 12.87 12.77 15.94
CA ASP A 120 12.05 12.27 17.06
C ASP A 120 10.67 12.94 17.12
N ASP A 121 10.55 14.15 16.58
CA ASP A 121 9.33 14.94 16.59
C ASP A 121 9.03 15.47 15.17
N PRO A 122 8.43 14.62 14.31
CA PRO A 122 8.04 15.06 12.99
C PRO A 122 6.85 16.03 13.08
N GLU A 123 6.93 17.17 12.39
CA GLU A 123 5.82 18.11 12.33
C GLU A 123 4.53 17.43 11.83
N PRO A 124 3.37 17.67 12.48
CA PRO A 124 2.09 17.18 12.01
C PRO A 124 1.77 17.72 10.61
N THR A 125 1.23 16.87 9.75
CA THR A 125 0.72 17.25 8.43
C THR A 125 -0.70 16.74 8.25
N ASP A 126 -1.49 17.38 7.40
CA ASP A 126 -2.86 16.97 7.04
C ASP A 126 -2.91 16.30 5.65
N ASP A 127 -1.79 15.72 5.24
CA ASP A 127 -1.63 15.00 3.98
C ASP A 127 -1.31 13.52 4.22
N TRP A 128 -1.19 12.75 3.15
CA TRP A 128 -0.90 11.31 3.25
C TRP A 128 0.44 11.01 3.95
N THR A 129 1.36 11.97 4.03
CA THR A 129 2.68 11.77 4.63
C THR A 129 2.59 11.66 6.16
N ALA A 130 1.49 12.12 6.76
CA ALA A 130 1.20 11.98 8.19
C ALA A 130 1.26 10.51 8.66
N PHE A 131 0.86 9.56 7.81
CA PHE A 131 0.95 8.13 8.12
C PHE A 131 2.41 7.68 8.30
N VAL A 132 3.30 8.11 7.41
CA VAL A 132 4.73 7.78 7.47
C VAL A 132 5.37 8.42 8.70
N ARG A 133 5.10 9.71 8.92
CA ARG A 133 5.59 10.48 10.06
C ARG A 133 5.19 9.84 11.39
N GLY A 134 3.93 9.42 11.52
CA GLY A 134 3.43 8.72 12.70
C GLY A 134 4.16 7.40 12.96
N VAL A 135 4.41 6.59 11.91
CA VAL A 135 5.18 5.35 12.04
C VAL A 135 6.62 5.63 12.49
N VAL A 136 7.28 6.62 11.89
CA VAL A 136 8.66 7.00 12.29
C VAL A 136 8.70 7.41 13.76
N HIS A 137 7.78 8.26 14.20
CA HIS A 137 7.68 8.69 15.60
C HIS A 137 7.54 7.51 16.56
N VAL A 138 6.59 6.59 16.30
CA VAL A 138 6.34 5.43 17.15
C VAL A 138 7.51 4.45 17.16
N VAL A 139 8.08 4.12 15.99
CA VAL A 139 9.19 3.16 15.87
C VAL A 139 10.45 3.69 16.54
N ARG A 140 10.74 4.99 16.45
CA ARG A 140 11.88 5.60 17.14
C ARG A 140 11.73 5.62 18.64
N GLY A 141 10.53 5.98 19.13
CA GLY A 141 10.21 5.90 20.56
C GLY A 141 10.48 4.49 21.09
N TRP A 142 9.92 3.48 20.41
CA TRP A 142 10.15 2.08 20.75
C TRP A 142 11.63 1.67 20.68
N ALA A 143 12.36 2.06 19.63
CA ALA A 143 13.78 1.72 19.47
C ALA A 143 14.63 2.33 20.60
N SER A 144 14.37 3.60 20.94
CA SER A 144 15.03 4.32 22.03
C SER A 144 14.83 3.61 23.37
N GLU A 145 13.59 3.20 23.68
CA GLU A 145 13.28 2.41 24.90
C GLU A 145 14.03 1.08 24.96
N LYS A 146 14.35 0.49 23.81
CA LYS A 146 15.13 -0.76 23.69
C LYS A 146 16.64 -0.55 23.61
N GLY A 147 17.12 0.70 23.65
CA GLY A 147 18.53 1.02 23.44
C GLY A 147 19.03 0.72 22.01
N ALA A 148 18.12 0.58 21.05
CA ALA A 148 18.41 0.36 19.65
C ALA A 148 18.44 1.69 18.89
N ARG A 149 19.27 1.78 17.84
CA ARG A 149 19.29 2.93 16.93
C ARG A 149 18.32 2.73 15.77
N CYS A 150 17.52 3.75 15.50
CA CYS A 150 16.65 3.85 14.33
C CYS A 150 16.92 5.18 13.62
N ASP A 151 18.12 5.27 13.04
CA ASP A 151 18.67 6.47 12.40
C ASP A 151 18.94 6.29 10.90
N ALA A 152 18.71 5.08 10.36
CA ALA A 152 18.75 4.82 8.94
C ALA A 152 17.46 5.30 8.28
N GLY A 153 17.62 6.05 7.19
CA GLY A 153 16.52 6.45 6.31
C GLY A 153 16.32 5.44 5.17
N PHE A 154 15.39 5.71 4.27
CA PHE A 154 15.18 4.89 3.09
C PHE A 154 14.59 5.70 1.92
N THR A 155 14.92 5.28 0.70
CA THR A 155 14.21 5.71 -0.51
C THR A 155 13.23 4.62 -0.93
N GLY A 156 11.98 4.97 -1.23
CA GLY A 156 10.99 3.97 -1.62
C GLY A 156 9.79 4.49 -2.38
N VAL A 157 9.04 3.56 -2.93
CA VAL A 157 7.81 3.80 -3.69
C VAL A 157 6.68 3.02 -3.05
N ILE A 158 5.59 3.71 -2.74
CA ILE A 158 4.36 3.15 -2.18
C ILE A 158 3.32 3.10 -3.29
N SER A 159 2.67 1.96 -3.48
CA SER A 159 1.51 1.85 -4.36
C SER A 159 0.34 1.17 -3.65
N GLY A 160 -0.86 1.70 -3.90
CA GLY A 160 -2.09 0.96 -3.67
C GLY A 160 -2.25 -0.04 -4.81
N CYS A 161 -2.29 -1.32 -4.48
CA CYS A 161 -2.32 -2.41 -5.44
C CYS A 161 -3.72 -3.05 -5.41
N PRO A 162 -4.65 -2.61 -6.28
CA PRO A 162 -6.00 -3.17 -6.38
C PRO A 162 -6.02 -4.56 -7.06
N GLY A 163 -4.87 -5.04 -7.55
CA GLY A 163 -4.71 -6.26 -8.33
C GLY A 163 -5.35 -7.48 -7.67
N GLY A 164 -6.40 -7.97 -8.34
CA GLY A 164 -7.27 -9.07 -7.93
C GLY A 164 -8.60 -9.03 -8.70
N LEU A 165 -9.09 -7.85 -9.08
CA LEU A 165 -10.38 -7.69 -9.77
C LEU A 165 -10.28 -7.52 -11.30
N GLU A 166 -9.08 -7.44 -11.88
CA GLU A 166 -8.89 -7.34 -13.33
C GLU A 166 -8.83 -8.74 -13.94
N GLY A 167 -10.02 -9.29 -14.20
CA GLY A 167 -10.20 -10.60 -14.81
C GLY A 167 -11.67 -10.99 -14.87
N GLY A 168 -12.48 -10.13 -15.50
CA GLY A 168 -13.89 -10.36 -15.82
C GLY A 168 -14.20 -9.99 -17.25
#